data_AF-A0A6V8D870-F1
#
_entry.id   AF-A0A6V8D870-F1
#
_cell.length_a   1.000
_cell.length_b   1.000
_cell.length_c   1.000
_cell.angle_alpha   90.00
_cell.angle_beta   90.00
_cell.angle_gamma   90.00
#
_symmetry.space_group_name_H-M   'P 1'
#
loop_
_entity.id
_entity.type
_entity.pdbx_description
1 polymer ?
#
loop_
_entity_poly.entity_id
_entity_poly.type
_entity_poly.pdbx_seq_one_letter_code
_entity_poly.pdbx_strand_id
1 'polypeptide(L)'
;MANEDVQDVLRVLAICYREGAPLDALDLERMMSFDMGWLAPEEAERCVQTLIGAGWLEGAQDALTPTVSLEDITSPLGWFPRPARLLKPVQANQVEAGSSAAIPEENRSTPLPSKP
;
A
#
# COMPACT_ATOMS: atom_id res chain seq x y z
N MET A 1 -0.22 -16.00 1.35
CA MET A 1 -0.11 -15.54 -0.05
C MET A 1 -0.55 -14.09 -0.16
N ALA A 2 -1.85 -13.73 -0.06
CA ALA A 2 -2.33 -12.34 -0.19
C ALA A 2 -1.57 -11.27 0.64
N ASN A 3 -1.11 -11.62 1.84
CA ASN A 3 -0.32 -10.71 2.67
C ASN A 3 1.04 -10.35 2.04
N GLU A 4 1.72 -11.28 1.35
CA GLU A 4 2.97 -10.98 0.65
C GLU A 4 2.74 -10.09 -0.57
N ASP A 5 1.61 -10.28 -1.27
CA ASP A 5 1.24 -9.44 -2.41
C ASP A 5 0.97 -7.99 -1.97
N VAL A 6 0.25 -7.81 -0.85
CA VAL A 6 0.05 -6.51 -0.19
C VAL A 6 1.39 -5.88 0.20
N GLN A 7 2.25 -6.65 0.86
CA GLN A 7 3.54 -6.17 1.37
C GLN A 7 4.50 -5.76 0.25
N ASP A 8 4.47 -6.43 -0.90
CA ASP A 8 5.27 -6.03 -2.05
C ASP A 8 4.82 -4.66 -2.60
N VAL A 9 3.51 -4.41 -2.68
CA VAL A 9 2.98 -3.10 -3.11
C VAL A 9 3.33 -2.01 -2.10
N LEU A 10 3.14 -2.27 -0.80
CA LEU A 10 3.51 -1.33 0.27
C LEU A 10 5.00 -0.94 0.19
N ARG A 11 5.89 -1.92 0.03
CA ARG A 11 7.33 -1.68 -0.08
C ARG A 11 7.71 -0.82 -1.28
N VAL A 12 7.08 -1.08 -2.42
CA VAL A 12 7.28 -0.28 -3.63
C VAL A 12 6.83 1.16 -3.39
N LEU A 13 5.62 1.36 -2.85
CA LEU A 13 5.12 2.70 -2.55
C LEU A 13 5.98 3.41 -1.51
N ALA A 14 6.43 2.73 -0.45
CA ALA A 14 7.32 3.31 0.56
C ALA A 14 8.66 3.76 -0.02
N ILE A 15 9.19 3.04 -1.01
CA ILE A 15 10.41 3.43 -1.71
C ILE A 15 10.17 4.64 -2.61
N CYS A 16 9.09 4.65 -3.39
CA CYS A 16 8.76 5.76 -4.29
C CYS A 16 8.44 7.04 -3.51
N TYR A 17 7.65 6.95 -2.45
CA TYR A 17 7.19 8.08 -1.64
C TYR A 17 8.06 8.34 -0.41
N ARG A 18 9.35 7.95 -0.44
CA ARG A 18 10.27 8.14 0.69
C ARG A 18 10.36 9.59 1.16
N GLU A 19 10.23 10.55 0.25
CA GLU A 19 10.26 11.98 0.55
C GLU A 19 8.93 12.53 1.09
N GLY A 20 7.85 11.74 1.05
CA GLY A 20 6.53 12.10 1.55
C GLY A 20 5.79 13.15 0.70
N ALA A 21 6.30 13.48 -0.50
CA ALA A 21 5.67 14.41 -1.42
C ALA A 21 4.79 13.67 -2.45
N PRO A 22 3.70 14.29 -2.93
CA PRO A 22 2.96 13.79 -4.09
C PRO A 22 3.87 13.66 -5.31
N LEU A 23 3.60 12.67 -6.15
CA LEU A 23 4.39 12.38 -7.34
C LEU A 23 3.53 12.44 -8.60
N ASP A 24 4.10 12.96 -9.68
CA ASP A 24 3.50 12.84 -11.02
C ASP A 24 3.57 11.39 -11.50
N ALA A 25 2.57 10.97 -12.28
CA ALA A 25 2.48 9.63 -12.85
C ALA A 25 3.74 9.27 -13.67
N LEU A 26 4.25 10.19 -14.47
CA LEU A 26 5.46 10.00 -15.28
C LEU A 26 6.71 9.86 -14.41
N ASP A 27 6.80 10.62 -13.30
CA ASP A 27 7.89 10.46 -12.34
C ASP A 27 7.84 9.09 -11.67
N LEU A 28 6.65 8.61 -11.32
CA LEU A 28 6.45 7.28 -10.74
C LEU A 28 6.79 6.16 -11.74
N GLU A 29 6.38 6.31 -12.99
CA GLU A 29 6.73 5.41 -14.09
C GLU A 29 8.25 5.36 -14.32
N ARG A 30 8.90 6.53 -14.34
CA ARG A 30 10.37 6.64 -14.48
C ARG A 30 11.08 5.97 -13.32
N MET A 31 10.61 6.19 -12.09
CA MET A 31 11.19 5.56 -10.90
C MET A 31 11.10 4.04 -10.98
N MET A 32 9.93 3.49 -11.30
CA MET A 32 9.73 2.05 -11.37
C MET A 32 10.50 1.40 -12.53
N SER A 33 10.69 2.11 -13.66
CA SER A 33 11.33 1.53 -14.84
C SER A 33 12.82 1.85 -14.96
N PHE A 34 13.22 3.11 -14.91
CA PHE A 34 14.60 3.55 -15.16
C PHE A 34 15.45 3.58 -13.89
N ASP A 35 14.93 4.18 -12.82
CA ASP A 35 15.74 4.38 -11.60
C ASP A 35 15.94 3.04 -10.86
N MET A 36 14.85 2.27 -10.71
CA MET A 36 14.88 1.01 -9.97
C MET A 36 15.01 -0.24 -10.86
N GLY A 37 14.68 -0.14 -12.16
CA GLY A 37 14.75 -1.29 -13.07
C GLY A 37 13.73 -2.39 -12.79
N TRP A 38 12.61 -2.07 -12.11
CA TRP A 38 11.61 -3.05 -11.68
C TRP A 38 10.68 -3.51 -12.80
N LEU A 39 10.37 -2.61 -13.73
CA LEU A 39 9.41 -2.81 -14.80
C LEU A 39 9.99 -2.29 -16.12
N ALA A 40 9.55 -2.82 -17.25
CA ALA A 40 9.76 -2.13 -18.53
C ALA A 40 8.97 -0.80 -18.55
N PRO A 41 9.36 0.21 -19.36
CA PRO A 41 8.64 1.48 -19.45
C PRO A 41 7.13 1.30 -19.75
N GLU A 42 6.79 0.43 -20.68
CA GLU A 42 5.40 0.09 -21.05
C GLU A 42 4.64 -0.61 -19.91
N GLU A 43 5.35 -1.33 -19.05
CA GLU A 43 4.78 -2.00 -17.88
C GLU A 43 4.61 -1.05 -16.70
N ALA A 44 5.49 -0.05 -16.56
CA ALA A 44 5.40 0.96 -15.52
C ALA A 44 4.16 1.83 -15.69
N GLU A 45 3.87 2.27 -16.92
CA GLU A 45 2.64 3.03 -17.23
C GLU A 45 1.38 2.24 -16.84
N ARG A 46 1.34 0.96 -17.21
CA ARG A 46 0.24 0.05 -16.84
C ARG A 46 0.17 -0.15 -15.33
N CYS A 47 1.30 -0.30 -14.66
CA CYS A 47 1.38 -0.48 -13.21
C CYS A 47 0.70 0.68 -12.48
N VAL A 48 1.06 1.93 -12.81
CA VAL A 48 0.46 3.12 -12.18
C VAL A 48 -1.06 3.14 -12.38
N GLN A 49 -1.54 2.90 -13.59
CA GLN A 49 -2.98 2.82 -13.88
C GLN A 49 -3.68 1.73 -13.07
N THR A 50 -3.06 0.55 -12.94
CA THR A 50 -3.62 -0.55 -12.15
C THR A 50 -3.58 -0.29 -10.64
N LEU A 51 -2.59 0.43 -10.13
CA LEU A 51 -2.50 0.84 -8.73
C LEU A 51 -3.60 1.85 -8.38
N ILE A 52 -3.86 2.83 -9.25
CA ILE A 52 -4.99 3.76 -9.12
C ILE A 52 -6.31 2.96 -9.13
N GLY A 53 -6.50 2.08 -10.12
CA GLY A 53 -7.72 1.28 -10.25
C GLY A 53 -7.96 0.30 -9.09
N ALA A 54 -6.90 -0.20 -8.45
CA ALA A 54 -6.99 -1.05 -7.26
C ALA A 54 -7.09 -0.27 -5.94
N GLY A 55 -7.07 1.06 -6.01
CA GLY A 55 -7.26 1.96 -4.87
C GLY A 55 -6.01 2.18 -4.02
N TRP A 56 -4.81 1.94 -4.54
CA TRP A 56 -3.54 2.19 -3.84
C TRP A 56 -3.05 3.63 -3.98
N LEU A 57 -3.44 4.28 -5.07
CA LEU A 57 -3.08 5.65 -5.40
C LEU A 57 -4.37 6.44 -5.65
N GLU A 58 -4.40 7.67 -5.18
CA GLU A 58 -5.46 8.64 -5.45
C GLU A 58 -4.88 10.00 -5.83
N GLY A 59 -5.73 10.90 -6.32
CA GLY A 59 -5.34 12.25 -6.74
C GLY A 59 -5.32 12.45 -8.25
N ALA A 60 -4.77 13.59 -8.67
CA ALA A 60 -4.58 13.92 -10.07
C ALA A 60 -3.30 13.27 -10.61
N GLN A 61 -3.17 13.14 -11.93
CA GLN A 61 -1.99 12.52 -12.54
C GLN A 61 -0.69 13.27 -12.22
N ASP A 62 -0.74 14.58 -11.97
CA ASP A 62 0.39 15.41 -11.58
C ASP A 62 0.70 15.40 -10.07
N ALA A 63 -0.18 14.80 -9.27
CA ALA A 63 -0.08 14.79 -7.82
C ALA A 63 -0.75 13.54 -7.24
N LEU A 64 -0.19 12.36 -7.55
CA LEU A 64 -0.63 11.10 -6.98
C LEU A 64 -0.12 10.97 -5.54
N THR A 65 -0.97 10.43 -4.68
CA THR A 65 -0.66 10.11 -3.29
C THR A 65 -1.10 8.70 -2.93
N PRO A 66 -0.36 7.99 -2.06
CA PRO A 66 -0.80 6.71 -1.52
C PRO A 66 -2.06 6.87 -0.68
N THR A 67 -3.01 5.95 -0.82
CA THR A 67 -4.22 5.90 0.01
C THR A 67 -4.01 5.21 1.36
N VAL A 68 -2.83 4.58 1.54
CA VAL A 68 -2.46 3.77 2.70
C VAL A 68 -1.30 4.41 3.45
N SER A 69 -1.25 4.21 4.78
CA SER A 69 -0.10 4.61 5.58
C SER A 69 1.15 3.82 5.17
N LEU A 70 2.22 4.55 4.83
CA LEU A 70 3.54 3.98 4.52
C LEU A 70 4.52 4.09 5.69
N GLU A 71 4.04 4.52 6.86
CA GLU A 71 4.82 4.54 8.09
C GLU A 71 5.27 3.12 8.48
N ASP A 72 6.51 3.00 8.95
CA ASP A 72 7.16 1.74 9.35
C ASP A 72 7.36 0.68 8.24
N ILE A 73 7.02 0.97 6.99
CA ILE A 73 7.28 0.05 5.88
C ILE A 73 8.76 0.06 5.52
N THR A 74 9.44 -1.05 5.81
CA THR A 74 10.86 -1.24 5.49
C THR A 74 11.07 -2.35 4.47
N SER A 75 11.94 -2.09 3.50
CA SER A 75 12.39 -3.06 2.49
C SER A 75 13.80 -3.55 2.82
N PRO A 76 14.07 -4.87 2.74
CA PRO A 76 15.44 -5.38 2.87
C PRO A 76 16.38 -4.77 1.83
N LEU A 77 17.66 -4.63 2.17
CA LEU A 77 18.66 -4.18 1.21
C LEU A 77 18.74 -5.16 0.03
N GLY A 78 18.73 -4.62 -1.19
CA GLY A 78 18.76 -5.43 -2.41
C GLY A 78 17.44 -6.15 -2.74
N TRP A 79 16.35 -5.81 -2.04
CA TRP A 79 15.02 -6.34 -2.35
C TRP A 79 14.51 -5.84 -3.71
N PHE A 80 13.79 -6.72 -4.41
CA PHE A 80 13.20 -6.45 -5.71
C PHE A 80 11.74 -6.96 -5.72
N PRO A 81 10.76 -6.17 -6.18
CA PRO A 81 9.37 -6.58 -6.24
C PRO A 81 9.15 -7.66 -7.31
N ARG A 82 8.06 -8.42 -7.21
CA ARG A 82 7.64 -9.28 -8.33
C ARG A 82 6.81 -8.45 -9.32
N PRO A 83 7.25 -8.25 -10.58
CA PRO A 83 6.51 -7.44 -11.56
C PRO A 83 5.05 -7.85 -11.72
N ALA A 84 4.77 -9.15 -11.72
CA ALA A 84 3.41 -9.68 -11.84
C ALA A 84 2.45 -9.19 -10.74
N ARG A 85 2.96 -8.88 -9.54
CA ARG A 85 2.17 -8.37 -8.40
C ARG A 85 1.88 -6.88 -8.53
N LEU A 86 2.76 -6.14 -9.17
CA LEU A 86 2.57 -4.71 -9.45
C LEU A 86 1.62 -4.48 -10.62
N LEU A 87 1.69 -5.35 -11.64
CA LEU A 87 0.81 -5.30 -12.82
C LEU A 87 -0.60 -5.84 -12.56
N LYS A 88 -0.78 -6.63 -11.50
CA LYS A 88 -2.06 -7.16 -11.04
C LYS A 88 -2.15 -7.05 -9.52
N PRO A 89 -2.23 -5.82 -8.99
CA PRO A 89 -2.24 -5.61 -7.56
C PRO A 89 -3.54 -6.14 -6.95
N VAL A 90 -3.45 -6.62 -5.72
CA VAL A 90 -4.64 -6.88 -4.89
C VAL A 90 -5.32 -5.55 -4.54
N GLN A 91 -6.58 -5.57 -4.15
CA GLN A 91 -7.29 -4.33 -3.79
C GLN A 91 -6.79 -3.75 -2.46
N ALA A 92 -6.58 -2.43 -2.39
CA ALA A 92 -6.06 -1.74 -1.21
C ALA A 92 -6.96 -1.90 0.03
N ASN A 93 -8.27 -2.10 -0.14
CA ASN A 93 -9.21 -2.38 0.97
C ASN A 93 -8.85 -3.67 1.76
N GLN A 94 -7.99 -4.54 1.23
CA GLN A 94 -7.50 -5.72 1.97
C GLN A 94 -6.45 -5.38 3.03
N VAL A 95 -5.87 -4.17 3.02
CA VAL A 95 -4.87 -3.71 4.00
C VAL A 95 -5.51 -3.38 5.36
N GLU A 96 -6.72 -2.82 5.34
CA GLU A 96 -7.48 -2.41 6.53
C GLU A 96 -7.93 -3.60 7.41
N ALA A 97 -8.06 -4.79 6.83
CA ALA A 97 -8.47 -5.99 7.57
C ALA A 97 -7.38 -6.53 8.54
N GLY A 98 -6.16 -5.97 8.51
CA GLY A 98 -5.03 -6.39 9.34
C GLY A 98 -4.62 -5.42 10.45
N SER A 99 -5.05 -4.16 10.40
CA SER A 99 -4.74 -3.13 11.41
C SER A 99 -6.02 -2.61 12.07
N SER A 100 -6.79 -3.53 12.64
CA SER A 100 -7.68 -3.19 13.75
C SER A 100 -7.51 -4.21 14.86
N ALA A 101 -6.36 -4.14 15.53
CA ALA A 101 -6.34 -4.40 16.96
C ALA A 101 -6.95 -3.18 17.68
N ALA A 102 -8.21 -2.88 17.39
CA ALA A 102 -9.05 -2.14 18.31
C ALA A 102 -9.31 -3.09 19.48
N ILE A 103 -8.46 -3.00 20.51
CA ILE A 103 -8.82 -3.36 21.87
C ILE A 103 -10.11 -2.60 22.22
N PRO A 104 -11.25 -3.25 22.44
CA PRO A 104 -12.35 -2.59 23.13
C PRO A 104 -11.98 -2.61 24.61
N GLU A 105 -11.49 -1.45 25.06
CA GLU A 105 -11.40 -1.10 26.47
C GLU A 105 -12.79 -1.20 27.12
N GLU A 106 -12.84 -1.98 28.21
CA GLU A 106 -13.74 -1.89 29.36
C GLU A 106 -15.21 -1.48 29.12
N ASN A 107 -16.13 -2.46 29.11
CA ASN A 107 -17.47 -2.23 29.65
C ASN A 107 -17.57 -2.90 31.02
N ARG A 108 -17.22 -2.14 32.07
CA ARG A 108 -17.77 -2.37 33.42
C ARG A 108 -19.29 -2.24 33.33
N SER A 109 -19.98 -3.36 33.25
CA SER A 109 -21.39 -3.44 33.62
C SER A 109 -21.60 -4.68 34.48
N THR A 110 -21.81 -4.42 35.76
CA THR A 110 -22.35 -5.33 36.78
C THR A 110 -23.61 -6.04 36.27
N PRO A 111 -23.88 -7.24 36.81
CA PRO A 111 -25.18 -7.37 37.48
C PRO A 111 -25.09 -8.11 38.82
N LEU A 112 -25.75 -7.52 39.83
CA LEU A 112 -26.18 -8.23 41.04
C LEU A 112 -27.17 -9.34 40.68
N PRO A 113 -27.09 -10.51 41.33
CA PRO A 113 -28.25 -11.34 41.55
C PRO A 113 -28.75 -11.19 42.99
N SER A 114 -29.87 -10.49 43.17
CA SER A 114 -30.75 -10.64 44.32
C SER A 114 -31.49 -11.97 44.22
N LYS A 115 -31.61 -12.72 45.32
CA LYS A 115 -32.69 -13.72 45.50
C LYS A 115 -33.06 -13.88 46.99
N PRO A 116 -34.32 -14.32 47.25
CA PRO A 116 -35.13 -13.99 48.43
C PRO A 116 -34.75 -14.73 49.71
#